data_AF-A0A9P0KZK0-F1
#
_entry.id   AF-A0A9P0KZK0-F1
#
_cell.length_a   1.000
_cell.length_b   1.000
_cell.length_c   1.000
_cell.angle_alpha   90.00
_cell.angle_beta   90.00
_cell.angle_gamma   90.00
#
_symmetry.space_group_name_H-M   'P 1'
#
loop_
_entity.id
_entity.type
_entity.pdbx_description
1 polymer ?
#
loop_
_entity_poly.entity_id
_entity_poly.type
_entity_poly.pdbx_seq_one_letter_code
_entity_poly.pdbx_strand_id
1 'polypeptide(L)'
;MKMLWHFLSVTTLNSFHIYKRNGGRLKRINFLLELGEQIVRKYSSQITFGTRRSRTPMPSRFIERHFPSVIPPTTKQKPTKRCAICAEKKIRKKSRYWCQKCHTGLCPAPCFEIFHTK
;
A
#
# COMPACT_ATOMS: atom_id res chain seq x y z
N MET A 1 -13.62 27.68 0.79
CA MET A 1 -12.31 27.01 0.62
C MET A 1 -11.26 27.81 -0.17
N LYS A 2 -11.60 28.91 -0.89
CA LYS A 2 -10.64 29.66 -1.73
C LYS A 2 -9.51 30.37 -0.93
N MET A 3 -9.84 30.85 0.27
CA MET A 3 -8.87 31.49 1.18
C MET A 3 -7.76 30.54 1.63
N LEU A 4 -8.08 29.27 1.89
CA LEU A 4 -7.10 28.27 2.33
C LEU A 4 -6.07 27.96 1.23
N TRP A 5 -6.53 27.78 0.00
CA TRP A 5 -5.63 27.57 -1.14
C TRP A 5 -4.71 28.76 -1.39
N HIS A 6 -5.25 29.97 -1.24
CA HIS A 6 -4.45 31.18 -1.35
C HIS A 6 -3.39 31.27 -0.24
N PHE A 7 -3.80 31.07 1.01
CA PHE A 7 -2.89 31.05 2.15
C PHE A 7 -1.77 30.01 2.00
N LEU A 8 -2.11 28.78 1.59
CA LEU A 8 -1.14 27.71 1.36
C LEU A 8 -0.15 28.09 0.24
N SER A 9 -0.65 28.69 -0.84
CA SER A 9 0.18 29.14 -1.97
C SER A 9 1.17 30.22 -1.55
N VAL A 10 0.72 31.22 -0.77
CA VAL A 10 1.56 32.32 -0.26
C VAL A 10 2.60 31.80 0.71
N THR A 11 2.19 30.95 1.66
CA THR A 11 3.11 30.37 2.66
C THR A 11 4.22 29.55 2.00
N THR A 12 3.88 28.74 0.99
CA THR A 12 4.85 27.89 0.29
C THR A 12 5.78 28.70 -0.61
N LEU A 13 5.32 29.84 -1.14
CA LEU A 13 6.18 30.77 -1.87
C LEU A 13 7.17 31.47 -0.93
N ASN A 14 6.69 31.94 0.22
CA ASN A 14 7.52 32.59 1.23
C ASN A 14 8.60 31.66 1.77
N SER A 15 8.28 30.39 2.04
CA SER A 15 9.26 29.40 2.49
C SER A 15 10.33 29.12 1.43
N PHE A 16 9.96 29.09 0.15
CA PHE A 16 10.92 28.96 -0.95
C PHE A 16 11.87 30.16 -1.06
N HIS A 17 11.37 31.39 -0.86
CA HIS A 17 12.22 32.59 -0.85
C HIS A 17 13.24 32.56 0.29
N ILE A 18 12.82 32.14 1.49
CA ILE A 18 13.73 31.96 2.63
C ILE A 18 14.79 30.91 2.31
N TYR A 19 14.38 29.76 1.75
CA TYR A 19 15.29 28.71 1.33
C TYR A 19 16.33 29.19 0.30
N LYS A 20 15.90 29.98 -0.69
CA LYS A 20 16.79 30.59 -1.68
C LYS A 20 17.77 31.58 -1.06
N ARG A 21 17.31 32.40 -0.12
CA ARG A 21 18.17 33.34 0.62
C ARG A 21 19.24 32.63 1.44
N ASN A 22 18.96 31.43 1.94
CA ASN A 22 19.89 30.59 2.69
C ASN A 22 20.83 29.75 1.79
N GLY A 23 20.97 30.09 0.50
CA GLY A 23 21.87 29.39 -0.43
C GLY A 23 21.26 28.16 -1.12
N GLY A 24 19.94 27.99 -1.03
CA GLY A 24 19.22 26.88 -1.63
C GLY A 24 19.36 26.79 -3.15
N ARG A 25 19.86 25.67 -3.66
CA ARG A 25 20.12 25.48 -5.10
C ARG A 25 18.92 24.91 -5.88
N LEU A 26 17.96 24.30 -5.19
CA LEU A 26 16.82 23.64 -5.83
C LEU A 26 15.94 24.61 -6.63
N LYS A 27 15.35 24.11 -7.72
CA LYS A 27 14.26 24.78 -8.44
C LYS A 27 12.97 24.67 -7.61
N ARG A 28 12.03 25.60 -7.82
CA ARG A 28 10.78 25.67 -7.04
C ARG A 28 10.01 24.34 -7.00
N ILE A 29 9.88 23.63 -8.13
CA ILE A 29 9.18 22.35 -8.20
C ILE A 29 9.84 21.29 -7.31
N ASN A 30 11.16 21.18 -7.36
CA ASN A 30 11.90 20.19 -6.57
C ASN A 30 11.79 20.48 -5.07
N PHE A 31 11.84 21.77 -4.70
CA PHE A 31 11.59 22.19 -3.31
C PHE A 31 10.18 21.81 -2.83
N LEU A 32 9.16 22.01 -3.69
CA LEU A 32 7.78 21.63 -3.36
C LEU A 32 7.61 20.11 -3.19
N LEU A 33 8.28 19.32 -4.02
CA LEU A 33 8.27 17.85 -3.91
C LEU A 33 8.90 17.39 -2.59
N GLU A 34 10.09 17.90 -2.26
CA GLU A 34 10.75 17.56 -0.98
C GLU A 34 9.93 17.99 0.23
N LEU A 35 9.35 19.20 0.20
CA LEU A 35 8.48 19.70 1.26
C LEU A 35 7.24 18.81 1.44
N GLY A 36 6.60 18.42 0.34
CA GLY A 36 5.45 17.51 0.34
C GLY A 36 5.81 16.14 0.92
N GLU A 37 6.93 15.56 0.49
CA GLU A 37 7.41 14.29 1.03
C GLU A 37 7.69 14.37 2.53
N GLN A 38 8.34 15.44 3.01
CA GLN A 38 8.64 15.61 4.43
C GLN A 38 7.37 15.74 5.28
N ILE A 39 6.38 16.50 4.81
CA ILE A 39 5.07 16.63 5.48
C ILE A 39 4.40 15.26 5.53
N VAL A 40 4.33 14.54 4.41
CA VAL A 40 3.72 13.20 4.38
C VAL A 40 4.47 12.28 5.33
N ARG A 41 5.80 12.18 5.26
CA ARG A 41 6.59 11.30 6.15
C ARG A 41 6.36 11.62 7.63
N LYS A 42 6.32 12.90 8.01
CA LYS A 42 6.15 13.33 9.41
C LYS A 42 4.78 12.96 9.97
N TYR A 43 3.72 13.11 9.18
CA TYR A 43 2.35 12.90 9.64
C TYR A 43 1.80 11.51 9.30
N SER A 44 2.36 10.79 8.33
CA SER A 44 1.95 9.42 7.97
C SER A 44 2.27 8.40 9.07
N SER A 45 3.35 8.59 9.84
CA SER A 45 3.63 7.78 11.03
C SER A 45 2.71 8.07 12.22
N GLN A 46 2.03 9.22 12.22
CA GLN A 46 1.03 9.60 13.23
C GLN A 46 -0.40 9.19 12.85
N ILE A 47 -0.62 8.80 11.59
CA ILE A 47 -1.84 8.10 11.19
C ILE A 47 -1.65 6.62 11.57
N THR A 48 -1.68 6.32 12.87
CA THR A 48 -2.29 5.07 13.29
C THR A 48 -3.73 5.17 12.82
N PHE A 49 -4.06 4.54 11.69
CA PHE A 49 -5.44 4.31 11.30
C PHE A 49 -6.08 3.57 12.48
N GLY A 50 -6.76 4.31 13.36
CA GLY A 50 -7.71 3.74 14.27
C GLY A 50 -8.62 2.88 13.42
N THR A 51 -8.72 1.61 13.77
CA THR A 51 -9.39 0.52 13.04
C THR A 51 -10.86 0.85 12.79
N ARG A 52 -11.14 1.77 11.86
CA ARG A 52 -12.46 2.03 11.33
C ARG A 52 -12.42 1.47 9.92
N ARG A 53 -12.95 0.25 9.78
CA ARG A 53 -13.16 -0.40 8.50
C ARG A 53 -13.93 0.56 7.60
N SER A 54 -13.23 1.27 6.73
CA SER A 54 -13.88 2.05 5.68
C SER A 54 -14.56 1.08 4.74
N ARG A 55 -15.87 1.26 4.51
CA ARG A 55 -16.65 0.49 3.53
C ARG A 55 -16.48 1.03 2.10
N THR A 56 -15.58 1.99 1.87
CA THR A 56 -15.29 2.50 0.54
C THR A 56 -14.14 1.71 -0.10
N PRO A 57 -14.30 1.18 -1.33
CA PRO A 57 -13.19 0.56 -2.04
C PRO A 57 -12.11 1.63 -2.31
N MET A 58 -10.92 1.38 -1.80
CA MET A 58 -9.72 2.18 -2.03
C MET A 58 -9.49 2.35 -3.55
N PRO A 59 -9.09 3.54 -4.05
CA PRO A 59 -8.74 3.71 -5.46
C PRO A 59 -7.69 2.69 -5.90
N SER A 60 -7.96 2.00 -7.01
CA SER A 60 -7.22 0.85 -7.58
C SER A 60 -5.71 1.07 -7.81
N ARG A 61 -5.23 2.31 -7.72
CA ARG A 61 -3.80 2.65 -7.76
C ARG A 61 -3.02 2.27 -6.50
N PHE A 62 -3.70 1.95 -5.39
CA PHE A 62 -3.16 1.29 -4.20
C PHE A 62 -3.60 -0.18 -4.12
N ILE A 63 -3.85 -0.86 -5.26
CA ILE A 63 -3.95 -2.32 -5.25
C ILE A 63 -2.59 -2.83 -4.78
N GLU A 64 -2.54 -3.22 -3.51
CA GLU A 64 -1.53 -4.14 -3.02
C GLU A 64 -1.54 -5.34 -3.96
N ARG A 65 -0.61 -5.38 -4.91
CA ARG A 65 -0.50 -6.52 -5.82
C ARG A 65 -0.22 -7.74 -4.95
N HIS A 66 -1.15 -8.69 -4.95
CA HIS A 66 -0.99 -9.97 -4.30
C HIS A 66 -0.25 -10.87 -5.29
N PHE A 67 0.86 -11.45 -4.85
CA PHE A 67 1.64 -12.38 -5.66
C PHE A 67 1.62 -13.77 -5.00
N PRO A 68 1.51 -14.86 -5.79
CA PRO A 68 1.65 -16.20 -5.26
C PRO A 68 3.05 -16.35 -4.67
N SER A 69 3.13 -16.54 -3.35
CA SER A 69 4.37 -16.82 -2.65
C SER A 69 4.43 -18.31 -2.31
N VAL A 70 5.62 -18.86 -2.14
CA VAL A 70 5.80 -20.23 -1.63
C VAL A 70 5.72 -20.18 -0.10
N ILE A 71 5.09 -21.18 0.52
CA ILE A 71 5.02 -21.27 1.98
C ILE A 71 6.45 -21.50 2.51
N PRO A 72 6.94 -20.66 3.45
CA PRO A 72 8.28 -20.81 3.99
C PRO A 72 8.42 -22.16 4.71
N PRO A 73 9.59 -22.80 4.64
CA PRO A 73 9.83 -24.05 5.36
C PRO A 73 9.66 -23.81 6.86
N THR A 74 8.87 -24.67 7.51
CA THR A 74 8.77 -24.72 8.97
C THR A 74 9.37 -26.06 9.42
N THR A 75 8.72 -26.80 10.32
CA THR A 75 9.14 -28.14 10.76
C THR A 75 8.97 -29.23 9.71
N LYS A 76 8.24 -28.98 8.62
CA LYS A 76 8.07 -29.90 7.49
C LYS A 76 8.82 -29.39 6.28
N GLN A 77 9.55 -30.27 5.59
CA GLN A 77 10.31 -29.92 4.38
C GLN A 77 9.44 -29.36 3.24
N LYS A 78 8.17 -29.78 3.14
CA LYS A 78 7.21 -29.32 2.11
C LYS A 78 5.88 -28.91 2.76
N PRO A 79 5.80 -27.70 3.35
CA PRO A 79 4.56 -27.24 3.95
C PRO A 79 3.51 -26.94 2.87
N THR A 80 2.28 -27.36 3.12
CA THR A 80 1.14 -27.15 2.22
C THR A 80 -0.07 -26.65 2.99
N LYS A 81 -0.79 -25.69 2.44
CA LYS A 81 -2.07 -25.20 2.98
C LYS A 81 -3.24 -25.68 2.11
N ARG A 82 -4.44 -25.79 2.67
CA ARG A 82 -5.65 -26.10 1.90
C ARG A 82 -6.01 -24.90 1.02
N CYS A 83 -6.38 -25.15 -0.23
CA CYS A 83 -6.87 -24.09 -1.12
C CYS A 83 -8.27 -23.65 -0.71
N ALA A 84 -8.47 -22.36 -0.40
CA ALA A 84 -9.77 -21.83 0.01
C ALA A 84 -10.85 -21.99 -1.07
N ILE A 85 -10.53 -21.62 -2.32
CA ILE A 85 -11.46 -21.74 -3.47
C ILE A 85 -11.83 -23.20 -3.76
N CYS A 86 -10.86 -24.13 -3.67
CA CYS A 86 -11.17 -25.54 -3.85
C CYS A 86 -12.02 -26.08 -2.69
N ALA A 87 -11.78 -25.61 -1.46
CA ALA A 87 -12.57 -25.99 -0.31
C ALA A 87 -14.04 -25.56 -0.44
N GLU A 88 -14.29 -24.35 -0.97
CA GLU A 88 -15.63 -23.84 -1.29
C GLU A 88 -16.34 -24.75 -2.30
N LYS A 89 -15.60 -25.26 -3.31
CA LYS A 89 -16.09 -26.26 -4.28
C LYS A 89 -16.15 -27.70 -3.74
N LYS A 90 -15.98 -27.92 -2.43
CA LYS A 90 -15.89 -29.24 -1.78
C LYS A 90 -14.75 -30.16 -2.30
N ILE A 91 -13.76 -29.59 -2.99
CA ILE A 91 -12.57 -30.31 -3.49
C ILE A 91 -11.45 -30.26 -2.45
N ARG A 92 -10.93 -31.43 -2.06
CA ARG A 92 -9.79 -31.52 -1.12
C ARG A 92 -8.46 -31.36 -1.88
N LYS A 93 -8.05 -30.11 -2.11
CA LYS A 93 -6.76 -29.76 -2.74
C LYS A 93 -5.84 -29.00 -1.78
N LYS A 94 -4.57 -29.43 -1.73
CA LYS A 94 -3.49 -28.76 -0.98
C LYS A 94 -2.58 -28.01 -1.96
N SER A 95 -2.13 -26.82 -1.58
CA SER A 95 -1.22 -25.98 -2.37
C SER A 95 0.04 -25.66 -1.56
N ARG A 96 1.18 -25.61 -2.26
CA ARG A 96 2.44 -25.06 -1.76
C ARG A 96 2.50 -23.53 -1.85
N TYR A 97 1.56 -22.95 -2.60
CA TYR A 97 1.47 -21.52 -2.82
C TYR A 97 0.43 -20.91 -1.88
N TRP A 98 0.72 -19.71 -1.42
CA TRP A 98 -0.13 -18.94 -0.55
C TRP A 98 0.00 -17.45 -0.87
N CYS A 99 -1.02 -16.69 -0.51
CA CYS A 99 -0.92 -15.24 -0.50
C CYS A 99 -0.33 -14.81 0.85
N GLN A 100 0.89 -14.26 0.86
CA GLN A 100 1.54 -13.84 2.10
C GLN A 100 0.76 -12.73 2.81
N LYS A 101 0.13 -11.83 2.06
CA LYS A 101 -0.67 -10.71 2.61
C LYS A 101 -2.00 -11.17 3.18
N CYS A 102 -2.68 -12.14 2.55
CA CYS A 102 -3.97 -12.66 3.03
C CYS A 102 -3.84 -13.89 3.94
N HIS A 103 -2.63 -14.43 4.10
CA HIS A 103 -2.32 -15.67 4.81
C HIS A 103 -3.12 -16.91 4.37
N THR A 104 -3.70 -16.88 3.17
CA THR A 104 -4.58 -17.94 2.61
C THR A 104 -3.82 -18.81 1.62
N GLY A 105 -3.99 -20.13 1.73
CA GLY A 105 -3.49 -21.09 0.74
C GLY A 105 -4.33 -21.06 -0.53
N LEU A 106 -3.70 -20.94 -1.69
CA LEU A 106 -4.37 -20.84 -3.00
C LEU A 106 -3.58 -21.62 -4.05
N CYS A 107 -4.26 -22.22 -5.03
CA CYS A 107 -3.58 -22.78 -6.20
C CYS A 107 -3.05 -21.64 -7.08
N PRO A 108 -1.85 -21.76 -7.71
CA PRO A 108 -1.26 -20.72 -8.56
C PRO A 108 -2.22 -20.15 -9.60
N ALA A 109 -2.92 -21.03 -10.31
CA ALA A 109 -4.01 -20.70 -11.22
C ALA A 109 -5.02 -21.87 -11.20
N PRO A 110 -6.32 -21.61 -11.43
CA PRO A 110 -6.98 -20.30 -11.57
C PRO A 110 -7.41 -19.70 -10.21
N CYS A 111 -7.23 -20.42 -9.10
CA CYS A 111 -7.78 -20.03 -7.80
C CYS A 111 -7.21 -18.72 -7.24
N PHE A 112 -5.95 -18.39 -7.54
CA PHE A 112 -5.33 -17.17 -7.06
C PHE A 112 -5.98 -15.93 -7.66
N GLU A 113 -6.22 -15.95 -8.97
CA GLU A 113 -6.90 -14.88 -9.68
C GLU A 113 -8.33 -14.73 -9.15
N ILE A 114 -9.12 -15.81 -9.14
CA ILE A 114 -10.52 -15.81 -8.66
C ILE A 114 -10.64 -15.25 -7.23
N PHE A 115 -9.66 -15.55 -6.37
CA PHE A 115 -9.68 -15.08 -4.98
C PHE A 115 -9.36 -13.59 -4.84
N HIS A 116 -8.55 -13.03 -5.74
CA HIS A 116 -8.14 -11.62 -5.70
C HIS A 116 -8.93 -10.71 -6.65
N THR A 117 -9.73 -11.28 -7.55
CA THR A 117 -10.67 -10.56 -8.41
C THR A 117 -12.10 -10.50 -7.85
N LYS A 118 -12.42 -11.34 -6.85
CA LYS A 118 -13.68 -11.26 -6.08
C LYS A 118 -13.60 -10.12 -5.07
#